data_AF-A0A2E7QML5-F1
#
_entry.id   AF-A0A2E7QML5-F1
#
_cell.length_a   1.000
_cell.length_b   1.000
_cell.length_c   1.000
_cell.angle_alpha   90.00
_cell.angle_beta   90.00
_cell.angle_gamma   90.00
#
_symmetry.space_group_name_H-M   'P 1'
#
loop_
_entity.id
_entity.type
_entity.pdbx_description
1 polymer ?
#
loop_
_entity_poly.entity_id
_entity_poly.type
_entity_poly.pdbx_seq_one_letter_code
_entity_poly.pdbx_strand_id
1 'polypeptide(L)'
;MTTMRERNPGREWSNAHMLAYFYNAFAFGSDGELSSDEKREIVACLKEWIPDLSDEELYGALMESFEWIGEDLQEGKDAEKVYNTMTGIAGYLNELLKPNNGDADRRKYFLCDLVRLSVADGNFDDTEKAWIRATADIFGIEFRI
;
A
#
# COMPACT_ATOMS: atom_id res chain seq x y z
N MET A 1 -15.95 -4.03 -14.91
CA MET A 1 -14.75 -3.79 -14.09
C MET A 1 -14.13 -2.49 -14.55
N THR A 2 -14.37 -1.40 -13.82
CA THR A 2 -13.78 -0.08 -14.08
C THR A 2 -12.33 -0.13 -13.63
N THR A 3 -11.38 0.18 -14.52
CA THR A 3 -9.95 0.17 -14.18
C THR A 3 -9.62 1.35 -13.26
N MET A 4 -8.60 1.27 -12.40
CA MET A 4 -8.24 2.40 -11.52
C MET A 4 -7.95 3.70 -12.27
N ARG A 5 -7.47 3.59 -13.52
CA ARG A 5 -7.30 4.72 -14.44
C ARG A 5 -8.57 5.55 -14.65
N GLU A 6 -9.75 4.93 -14.60
CA GLU A 6 -11.03 5.62 -14.82
C GLU A 6 -11.54 6.34 -13.56
N ARG A 7 -10.99 6.07 -12.36
CA ARG A 7 -11.45 6.69 -11.11
C ARG A 7 -10.77 8.03 -10.78
N ASN A 8 -9.62 8.35 -11.36
CA ASN A 8 -8.96 9.64 -11.16
C ASN A 8 -8.22 10.10 -12.43
N PRO A 9 -8.88 10.88 -13.33
CA PRO A 9 -8.41 11.12 -14.70
C PRO A 9 -7.14 11.99 -14.84
N GLY A 10 -6.52 12.41 -13.73
CA GLY A 10 -5.26 13.17 -13.72
C GLY A 10 -4.02 12.40 -13.25
N ARG A 11 -4.15 11.16 -12.76
CA ARG A 11 -3.03 10.40 -12.17
C ARG A 11 -2.59 9.25 -13.06
N GLU A 12 -1.28 9.08 -13.22
CA GLU A 12 -0.70 7.95 -13.94
C GLU A 12 -0.53 6.73 -13.02
N TRP A 13 -1.61 6.00 -12.77
CA TRP A 13 -1.55 4.78 -11.97
C TRP A 13 -0.72 3.68 -12.66
N SER A 14 0.37 3.28 -11.99
CA SER A 14 1.19 2.11 -12.29
C SER A 14 1.13 1.11 -11.12
N ASN A 15 1.68 -0.09 -11.29
CA ASN A 15 1.81 -1.04 -10.17
C ASN A 15 2.68 -0.47 -9.05
N ALA A 16 3.74 0.27 -9.40
CA ALA A 16 4.59 0.96 -8.42
C ALA A 16 3.78 2.01 -7.65
N HIS A 17 2.98 2.83 -8.35
CA HIS A 17 2.13 3.84 -7.70
C HIS A 17 1.06 3.23 -6.80
N MET A 18 0.46 2.10 -7.19
CA MET A 18 -0.56 1.44 -6.35
C MET A 18 0.05 0.91 -5.05
N LEU A 19 1.19 0.21 -5.13
CA LEU A 19 1.87 -0.30 -3.94
C LEU A 19 2.40 0.86 -3.09
N ALA A 20 3.03 1.86 -3.72
CA ALA A 20 3.58 3.03 -3.05
C ALA A 20 2.49 3.84 -2.33
N TYR A 21 1.34 4.08 -2.96
CA TYR A 21 0.22 4.76 -2.32
C TYR A 21 -0.27 3.99 -1.10
N PHE A 22 -0.42 2.65 -1.22
CA PHE A 22 -0.87 1.84 -0.10
C PHE A 22 0.13 1.88 1.06
N TYR A 23 1.42 1.67 0.78
CA TYR A 23 2.46 1.65 1.81
C TYR A 23 2.67 3.03 2.44
N ASN A 24 2.63 4.11 1.65
CA ASN A 24 2.65 5.48 2.19
C ASN A 24 1.46 5.75 3.09
N ALA A 25 0.23 5.43 2.65
CA ALA A 25 -0.97 5.69 3.44
C ALA A 25 -1.04 4.84 4.71
N PHE A 26 -0.51 3.61 4.65
CA PHE A 26 -0.36 2.73 5.79
C PHE A 26 0.62 3.29 6.83
N ALA A 27 1.84 3.64 6.41
CA ALA A 27 2.86 4.17 7.31
C ALA A 27 2.50 5.58 7.81
N PHE A 28 2.08 6.50 6.93
CA PHE A 28 1.62 7.85 7.30
C PHE A 28 0.39 7.83 8.21
N GLY A 29 -0.51 6.86 8.04
CA GLY A 29 -1.72 6.75 8.84
C GLY A 29 -1.47 6.40 10.30
N SER A 30 -0.24 6.01 10.67
CA SER A 30 0.15 5.67 12.05
C SER A 30 0.42 6.93 12.89
N ASP A 31 1.41 7.75 12.50
CA ASP A 31 1.89 8.91 13.27
C ASP A 31 1.72 10.26 12.54
N GLY A 32 1.29 10.25 11.27
CA GLY A 32 1.11 11.44 10.45
C GLY A 32 2.40 11.97 9.81
N GLU A 33 3.50 11.23 9.88
CA GLU A 33 4.78 11.57 9.24
C GLU A 33 5.35 10.34 8.50
N LEU A 34 6.39 10.55 7.69
CA LEU A 34 7.18 9.47 7.09
C LEU A 34 8.65 9.82 7.26
N SER A 35 9.31 9.09 8.15
CA SER A 35 10.74 9.17 8.37
C SER A 35 11.52 8.71 7.14
N SER A 36 12.81 9.05 7.11
CA SER A 36 13.70 8.58 6.04
C SER A 36 13.90 7.05 6.09
N ASP A 37 13.77 6.44 7.27
CA ASP A 37 13.94 5.00 7.45
C ASP A 37 12.73 4.25 6.89
N GLU A 38 11.51 4.72 7.17
CA GLU A 38 10.28 4.17 6.58
C GLU A 38 10.27 4.31 5.06
N LYS A 39 10.66 5.48 4.52
CA LYS A 39 10.76 5.66 3.06
C LYS A 39 11.72 4.65 2.42
N ARG A 40 12.86 4.37 3.05
CA ARG A 40 13.80 3.34 2.58
C ARG A 40 13.20 1.94 2.64
N GLU A 41 12.50 1.61 3.72
CA GLU A 41 11.85 0.31 3.87
C GLU A 41 10.72 0.12 2.86
N ILE A 42 9.93 1.16 2.59
CA ILE A 42 8.89 1.13 1.54
C ILE A 42 9.53 0.89 0.18
N VAL A 43 10.61 1.60 -0.17
CA VAL A 43 11.32 1.37 -1.46
C VAL A 43 11.89 -0.04 -1.54
N ALA A 44 12.42 -0.58 -0.44
CA ALA A 44 12.87 -1.97 -0.39
C ALA A 44 11.73 -2.95 -0.66
N CYS A 45 10.56 -2.76 -0.04
CA CYS A 45 9.36 -3.55 -0.33
C CYS A 45 8.98 -3.44 -1.81
N LEU A 46 8.91 -2.22 -2.37
CA LEU A 46 8.57 -1.99 -3.78
C LEU A 46 9.53 -2.71 -4.74
N LYS A 47 10.83 -2.72 -4.42
CA LYS A 47 11.86 -3.38 -5.23
C LYS A 47 11.70 -4.90 -5.27
N GLU A 48 11.21 -5.51 -4.19
CA GLU A 48 10.91 -6.94 -4.13
C GLU A 48 9.72 -7.31 -5.05
N TRP A 49 8.73 -6.42 -5.16
CA TRP A 49 7.58 -6.62 -6.06
C TRP A 49 7.87 -6.26 -7.52
N ILE A 50 8.72 -5.27 -7.76
CA ILE A 50 8.99 -4.70 -9.08
C ILE A 50 10.50 -4.56 -9.29
N PRO A 51 11.22 -5.70 -9.45
CA PRO A 51 12.68 -5.70 -9.53
C PRO A 51 13.23 -4.99 -10.77
N ASP A 52 12.42 -4.83 -11.81
CA ASP A 52 12.83 -4.26 -13.09
C ASP A 52 12.97 -2.72 -13.07
N LEU A 53 12.31 -2.03 -12.12
CA LEU A 53 12.42 -0.58 -11.99
C LEU A 53 13.67 -0.19 -11.19
N SER A 54 14.32 0.90 -11.57
CA SER A 54 15.44 1.48 -10.82
C SER A 54 14.97 2.06 -9.48
N ASP A 55 15.89 2.21 -8.52
CA ASP A 55 15.59 2.81 -7.23
C ASP A 55 15.08 4.26 -7.38
N GLU A 56 15.55 4.98 -8.40
CA GLU A 56 15.08 6.33 -8.75
C GLU A 56 13.60 6.31 -9.21
N GLU A 57 13.22 5.36 -10.07
CA GLU A 57 11.82 5.21 -10.51
C GLU A 57 10.90 4.80 -9.35
N LEU A 58 11.36 3.91 -8.47
CA LEU A 58 10.60 3.49 -7.29
C LEU A 58 10.44 4.64 -6.29
N TYR A 59 11.49 5.43 -6.08
CA TYR A 59 11.44 6.62 -5.23
C TYR A 59 10.56 7.71 -5.84
N GLY A 60 10.56 7.86 -7.17
CA GLY A 60 9.62 8.71 -7.90
C GLY A 60 8.17 8.33 -7.61
N ALA A 61 7.83 7.05 -7.76
CA ALA A 61 6.50 6.55 -7.48
C ALA A 61 6.09 6.72 -5.99
N LEU A 62 7.05 6.56 -5.08
CA LEU A 62 6.87 6.86 -3.65
C LEU A 62 6.47 8.33 -3.44
N MET A 63 7.22 9.27 -4.00
CA MET A 63 6.99 10.70 -3.80
C MET A 63 5.69 11.17 -4.46
N GLU A 64 5.43 10.76 -5.71
CA GLU A 64 4.20 11.11 -6.43
C GLU A 64 2.96 10.58 -5.70
N SER A 65 2.98 9.33 -5.25
CA SER A 65 1.86 8.76 -4.51
C SER A 65 1.66 9.40 -3.12
N PHE A 66 2.72 9.91 -2.49
CA PHE A 66 2.61 10.66 -1.24
C PHE A 66 1.93 12.02 -1.47
N GLU A 67 2.28 12.72 -2.55
CA GLU A 67 1.59 13.97 -2.94
C GLU A 67 0.10 13.72 -3.20
N TRP A 68 -0.23 12.61 -3.86
CA TRP A 68 -1.61 12.19 -4.11
C TRP A 68 -2.41 11.94 -2.84
N ILE A 69 -1.78 11.39 -1.80
CA ILE A 69 -2.42 11.24 -0.48
C ILE A 69 -2.71 12.61 0.11
N GLY A 70 -1.78 13.56 0.03
CA GLY A 70 -1.97 14.94 0.47
C GLY A 70 -3.16 15.63 -0.20
N GLU A 71 -3.31 15.46 -1.52
CA GLU A 71 -4.48 15.93 -2.28
C GLU A 71 -5.77 15.23 -1.82
N ASP A 72 -5.72 13.91 -1.64
CA ASP A 72 -6.89 13.12 -1.27
C ASP A 72 -7.38 13.42 0.15
N LEU A 73 -6.48 13.78 1.06
CA LEU A 73 -6.80 14.25 2.41
C LEU A 73 -7.47 15.63 2.39
N GLN A 74 -7.12 16.51 1.44
CA GLN A 74 -7.76 17.81 1.28
C GLN A 74 -9.15 17.73 0.65
N GLU A 75 -9.34 16.80 -0.29
CA GLU A 75 -10.62 16.59 -0.96
C GLU A 75 -11.60 15.73 -0.14
N GLY A 76 -11.07 14.80 0.67
CA GLY A 76 -11.85 13.88 1.48
C GLY A 76 -12.39 14.50 2.77
N LYS A 77 -13.58 14.09 3.19
CA LYS A 77 -14.04 14.30 4.58
C LYS A 77 -13.48 13.19 5.44
N ASP A 78 -12.92 13.53 6.60
CA ASP A 78 -12.45 12.56 7.61
C ASP A 78 -11.57 11.43 7.02
N ALA A 79 -10.66 11.75 6.08
CA ALA A 79 -9.78 10.80 5.37
C ALA A 79 -10.47 9.71 4.53
N GLU A 80 -11.78 9.84 4.26
CA GLU A 80 -12.59 8.84 3.53
C GLU A 80 -12.03 8.51 2.14
N LYS A 81 -11.50 9.51 1.42
CA LYS A 81 -10.98 9.29 0.06
C LYS A 81 -9.73 8.42 0.06
N VAL A 82 -8.82 8.62 1.02
CA VAL A 82 -7.63 7.76 1.19
C VAL A 82 -8.06 6.34 1.54
N TYR A 83 -9.00 6.19 2.48
CA TYR A 83 -9.56 4.89 2.87
C TYR A 83 -10.18 4.15 1.66
N ASN A 84 -10.99 4.84 0.86
CA ASN A 84 -11.62 4.27 -0.34
C ASN A 84 -10.59 3.89 -1.42
N THR A 85 -9.50 4.65 -1.55
CA THR A 85 -8.41 4.32 -2.47
C THR A 85 -7.64 3.08 -1.99
N MET A 86 -7.27 3.02 -0.70
CA MET A 86 -6.59 1.86 -0.11
C MET A 86 -7.41 0.58 -0.24
N THR A 87 -8.71 0.62 0.10
CA THR A 87 -9.60 -0.55 -0.03
C THR A 87 -9.79 -0.97 -1.49
N GLY A 88 -9.83 -0.01 -2.43
CA GLY A 88 -9.81 -0.28 -3.86
C GLY A 88 -8.53 -0.98 -4.32
N ILE A 89 -7.37 -0.53 -3.81
CA ILE A 89 -6.06 -1.15 -4.07
C ILE A 89 -6.00 -2.56 -3.51
N ALA A 90 -6.42 -2.77 -2.25
CA ALA A 90 -6.49 -4.10 -1.67
C ALA A 90 -7.41 -5.03 -2.48
N GLY A 91 -8.56 -4.55 -2.96
CA GLY A 91 -9.44 -5.34 -3.83
C GLY A 91 -8.76 -5.76 -5.14
N TYR A 92 -8.02 -4.85 -5.78
CA TYR A 92 -7.25 -5.16 -6.99
C TYR A 92 -6.10 -6.15 -6.71
N LEU A 93 -5.34 -5.93 -5.64
CA LEU A 93 -4.25 -6.82 -5.22
C LEU A 93 -4.75 -8.21 -4.84
N ASN A 94 -5.93 -8.34 -4.25
CA ASN A 94 -6.53 -9.65 -3.97
C ASN A 94 -6.67 -10.46 -5.26
N GLU A 95 -7.21 -9.87 -6.33
CA GLU A 95 -7.36 -10.57 -7.61
C GLU A 95 -6.01 -10.85 -8.28
N LEU A 96 -5.08 -9.89 -8.23
CA LEU A 96 -3.77 -10.01 -8.87
C LEU A 96 -2.87 -11.05 -8.19
N LEU A 97 -2.92 -11.13 -6.86
CA LEU A 97 -2.02 -11.95 -6.04
C LEU A 97 -2.61 -13.30 -5.64
N LYS A 98 -3.85 -13.59 -6.06
CA LYS A 98 -4.47 -14.91 -5.85
C LYS A 98 -3.57 -16.00 -6.41
N PRO A 99 -3.39 -17.11 -5.66
CA PRO A 99 -2.61 -18.23 -6.16
C PRO A 99 -3.29 -18.84 -7.39
N ASN A 100 -2.50 -19.19 -8.39
CA ASN A 100 -2.95 -19.93 -9.56
C ASN A 100 -2.13 -21.23 -9.66
N ASN A 101 -2.78 -22.37 -9.94
CA ASN A 101 -2.12 -23.64 -10.26
C ASN A 101 -0.96 -24.06 -9.34
N GLY A 102 -1.10 -23.93 -8.02
CA GLY A 102 -0.09 -24.39 -7.05
C GLY A 102 0.99 -23.37 -6.72
N ASP A 103 0.90 -22.15 -7.24
CA ASP A 103 1.76 -21.04 -6.83
C ASP A 103 1.55 -20.66 -5.35
N ALA A 104 2.60 -20.09 -4.76
CA ALA A 104 2.51 -19.51 -3.43
C ALA A 104 1.44 -18.42 -3.37
N ASP A 105 0.71 -18.37 -2.25
CA ASP A 105 -0.29 -17.33 -2.01
C ASP A 105 0.39 -15.99 -1.70
N ARG A 106 0.62 -15.18 -2.74
CA ARG A 106 1.39 -13.94 -2.65
C ARG A 106 0.71 -12.87 -1.81
N ARG A 107 -0.60 -12.99 -1.56
CA ARG A 107 -1.33 -12.12 -0.63
C ARG A 107 -0.75 -12.16 0.78
N LYS A 108 -0.19 -13.30 1.20
CA LYS A 108 0.49 -13.43 2.50
C LYS A 108 1.79 -12.62 2.55
N TYR A 109 2.53 -12.55 1.45
CA TYR A 109 3.75 -11.73 1.39
C TYR A 109 3.43 -10.25 1.50
N PHE A 110 2.34 -9.79 0.87
CA PHE A 110 1.87 -8.41 1.03
C PHE A 110 1.51 -8.09 2.48
N LEU A 111 0.82 -9.00 3.20
CA LEU A 111 0.56 -8.79 4.64
C LEU A 111 1.84 -8.82 5.49
N CYS A 112 2.83 -9.64 5.12
CA CYS A 112 4.14 -9.62 5.77
C CYS A 112 4.86 -8.28 5.57
N ASP A 113 4.73 -7.63 4.41
CA ASP A 113 5.27 -6.29 4.19
C ASP A 113 4.64 -5.27 5.12
N LEU A 114 3.32 -5.32 5.32
CA LEU A 114 2.65 -4.41 6.26
C LEU A 114 3.18 -4.61 7.68
N VAL A 115 3.38 -5.85 8.12
CA VAL A 115 4.01 -6.14 9.42
C VAL A 115 5.44 -5.61 9.46
N ARG A 116 6.23 -5.79 8.40
CA ARG A 116 7.61 -5.29 8.29
C ARG A 116 7.67 -3.77 8.42
N LEU A 117 6.77 -3.07 7.74
CA LEU A 117 6.66 -1.61 7.80
C LEU A 117 6.29 -1.15 9.23
N SER A 118 5.34 -1.81 9.89
CA SER A 118 4.92 -1.46 11.25
C SER A 118 5.93 -1.74 12.37
N VAL A 119 6.98 -2.51 12.09
CA VAL A 119 8.06 -2.73 13.06
C VAL A 119 9.31 -1.92 12.74
N ALA A 120 9.34 -1.21 11.60
CA ALA A 120 10.50 -0.48 11.13
C ALA A 120 10.84 0.72 12.03
N ASP A 121 9.83 1.40 12.57
CA ASP A 121 9.94 2.52 13.50
C ASP A 121 9.95 2.10 14.99
N GLY A 122 9.69 0.82 15.26
CA GLY A 122 9.62 0.23 16.59
C GLY A 122 8.29 0.42 17.32
N ASN A 123 7.26 0.98 16.67
CA ASN A 123 5.97 1.27 17.28
C ASN A 123 4.80 0.58 16.57
N PHE A 124 4.57 -0.69 16.90
CA PHE A 124 3.46 -1.44 16.32
C PHE A 124 2.12 -1.14 17.02
N ASP A 125 1.37 -0.17 16.50
CA ASP A 125 0.18 0.37 17.15
C ASP A 125 -1.13 -0.39 16.82
N ASP A 126 -2.26 0.05 17.40
CA ASP A 126 -3.57 -0.61 17.19
C ASP A 126 -4.21 -0.22 15.85
N THR A 127 -3.87 0.94 15.28
CA THR A 127 -4.33 1.42 13.97
C THR A 127 -3.74 0.57 12.86
N GLU A 128 -2.44 0.30 12.92
CA GLU A 128 -1.74 -0.55 11.96
C GLU A 128 -2.26 -1.98 12.01
N LYS A 129 -2.45 -2.54 13.21
CA LYS A 129 -3.09 -3.86 13.38
C LYS A 129 -4.48 -3.90 12.79
N ALA A 130 -5.27 -2.83 12.93
CA ALA A 130 -6.60 -2.75 12.34
C ALA A 130 -6.52 -2.76 10.80
N TRP A 131 -5.57 -2.04 10.21
CA TRP A 131 -5.34 -2.02 8.76
C TRP A 131 -4.87 -3.37 8.20
N ILE A 132 -3.95 -4.05 8.88
CA ILE A 132 -3.50 -5.39 8.48
C ILE A 132 -4.67 -6.37 8.52
N ARG A 133 -5.49 -6.35 9.59
CA ARG A 133 -6.69 -7.19 9.70
C ARG A 133 -7.70 -6.89 8.60
N ALA A 134 -8.01 -5.62 8.35
CA ALA A 134 -8.93 -5.21 7.29
C ALA A 134 -8.44 -5.67 5.90
N THR A 135 -7.14 -5.59 5.65
CA THR A 135 -6.52 -6.06 4.40
C THR A 135 -6.62 -7.59 4.28
N ALA A 136 -6.35 -8.32 5.35
CA ALA A 136 -6.49 -9.78 5.41
C ALA A 136 -7.94 -10.21 5.15
N ASP A 137 -8.92 -9.49 5.70
CA ASP A 137 -10.34 -9.71 5.48
C ASP A 137 -10.73 -9.49 4.00
N ILE A 138 -10.22 -8.42 3.37
CA ILE A 138 -10.43 -8.16 1.93
C ILE A 138 -9.82 -9.28 1.08
N PHE A 139 -8.66 -9.79 1.47
CA PHE A 139 -8.00 -10.92 0.82
C PHE A 139 -8.72 -12.26 1.07
N GLY A 140 -9.57 -12.33 2.09
CA GLY A 140 -10.24 -13.56 2.52
C GLY A 140 -9.25 -14.60 3.06
N ILE A 141 -8.19 -14.15 3.77
CA ILE A 141 -7.17 -15.03 4.33
C ILE A 141 -7.08 -14.88 5.85
N GLU A 142 -7.00 -16.01 6.57
CA GLU A 142 -6.67 -15.98 8.00
C GLU A 142 -5.19 -15.57 8.14
N PHE A 143 -4.95 -14.43 8.78
CA PHE A 143 -3.61 -13.91 9.04
C PHE A 143 -3.45 -13.61 10.52
N ARG A 144 -2.39 -14.17 11.12
CA ARG A 144 -2.05 -13.93 12.52
C ARG A 144 -0.91 -12.94 12.57
N ILE A 145 -1.20 -11.83 13.22
CA ILE A 145 -0.31 -10.72 13.51
C ILE A 145 0.35 -10.97 14.86
#